data_AF-A0A1W9T3Z7-F1
#
_entry.id   AF-A0A1W9T3Z7-F1
#
_cell.length_a   1.000
_cell.length_b   1.000
_cell.length_c   1.000
_cell.angle_alpha   90.00
_cell.angle_beta   90.00
_cell.angle_gamma   90.00
#
_symmetry.space_group_name_H-M   'P 1'
#
loop_
_entity.id
_entity.type
_entity.pdbx_description
1 polymer ?
#
loop_
_entity_poly.entity_id
_entity_poly.type
_entity_poly.pdbx_seq_one_letter_code
_entity_poly.pdbx_strand_id
1 'polypeptide(L)' 'MALSHELPVYKAAYDLLLEIFKFSANLKREYKFTLGEKLKNEVTDLLTNIYKANKTYNKTEIIDKARENTEIVRLY' A
#
# COMPACT_ATOMS: atom_id res chain seq x y z
N MET A 1 19.20 8.45 9.47
CA MET A 1 18.11 7.99 8.58
C MET A 1 16.82 8.17 9.34
N ALA A 2 15.94 9.07 8.87
CA ALA A 2 14.71 9.44 9.56
C ALA A 2 13.84 8.20 9.77
N LEU A 3 13.22 8.12 10.94
CA LEU A 3 12.35 7.02 11.27
C LEU A 3 11.16 7.04 10.30
N SER A 4 10.90 5.91 9.64
CA SER A 4 9.88 5.79 8.59
C SER A 4 8.46 6.22 9.06
N HIS A 5 8.23 6.32 10.37
CA HIS A 5 7.00 6.80 10.98
C HIS A 5 6.80 8.33 10.94
N GLU A 6 7.83 9.11 10.61
CA GLU A 6 7.74 10.58 10.51
C GLU A 6 7.36 11.06 9.11
N LEU A 7 7.30 10.15 8.13
CA LEU A 7 6.94 10.52 6.76
C LEU A 7 5.41 10.61 6.61
N PRO A 8 4.88 11.77 6.16
CA PRO A 8 3.44 11.92 5.94
C PRO A 8 2.88 10.90 4.92
N VAL A 9 3.71 10.49 3.95
CA VAL A 9 3.34 9.46 2.96
C VAL A 9 3.18 8.06 3.58
N TYR A 10 3.99 7.71 4.59
CA TYR A 10 3.88 6.42 5.27
C TYR A 10 2.60 6.36 6.10
N LYS A 11 2.26 7.45 6.79
CA LYS A 11 1.00 7.56 7.52
C LYS A 11 -0.20 7.45 6.57
N ALA A 12 -0.21 8.21 5.48
CA ALA A 12 -1.30 8.16 4.49
C ALA A 12 -1.48 6.75 3.88
N ALA A 13 -0.38 6.07 3.57
CA ALA A 13 -0.41 4.68 3.10
C ALA A 13 -0.96 3.70 4.14
N TYR A 14 -0.63 3.91 5.42
CA TYR A 14 -1.15 3.10 6.52
C TYR A 14 -2.64 3.35 6.77
N ASP A 15 -3.09 4.60 6.69
CA ASP A 15 -4.51 4.94 6.76
C ASP A 15 -5.30 4.27 5.62
N LEU A 16 -4.75 4.28 4.40
CA LEU A 16 -5.32 3.57 3.24
C LEU A 16 -5.41 2.05 3.48
N LEU A 17 -4.38 1.44 4.07
CA LEU A 17 -4.41 0.03 4.45
C LEU A 17 -5.57 -0.26 5.40
N LEU A 18 -5.75 0.55 6.43
CA LEU A 18 -6.84 0.38 7.39
C LEU A 18 -8.21 0.51 6.72
N GLU A 19 -8.39 1.47 5.81
CA GLU A 19 -9.63 1.60 5.04
C GLU A 19 -9.90 0.38 4.18
N ILE A 20 -8.90 -0.15 3.47
CA ILE A 20 -9.04 -1.34 2.62
C ILE A 20 -9.33 -2.59 3.45
N PHE A 21 -8.75 -2.72 4.65
CA PHE A 21 -9.09 -3.81 5.57
C PHE A 21 -10.54 -3.73 6.04
N LYS A 22 -11.03 -2.53 6.38
CA LYS A 22 -12.45 -2.31 6.75
C LYS A 22 -13.38 -2.57 5.57
N PHE A 23 -13.04 -2.11 4.37
CA PHE A 23 -13.78 -2.35 3.14
C PHE A 23 -13.86 -3.85 2.84
N SER A 24 -12.72 -4.54 2.86
CA SER A 24 -12.62 -5.99 2.62
C SER A 24 -13.41 -6.81 3.66
N ALA A 25 -13.54 -6.34 4.90
CA ALA A 25 -14.35 -7.00 5.91
C ALA A 25 -15.86 -6.98 5.57
N ASN A 26 -16.33 -5.92 4.89
CA ASN A 26 -17.73 -5.73 4.49
C ASN A 26 -18.07 -6.33 3.11
N LEU A 27 -17.08 -6.84 2.36
CA LEU A 27 -17.33 -7.48 1.07
C LEU A 27 -18.06 -8.83 1.22
N LYS A 28 -18.94 -9.14 0.25
CA LYS A 28 -19.51 -10.48 0.11
C LYS A 28 -18.40 -11.51 -0.05
N ARG A 29 -18.61 -12.72 0.48
CA ARG A 29 -17.62 -13.80 0.57
C ARG A 29 -16.88 -14.07 -0.76
N GLU A 30 -17.59 -13.99 -1.88
CA GLU A 30 -17.04 -14.19 -3.23
C GLU A 30 -15.98 -13.13 -3.63
N TYR A 31 -16.23 -11.86 -3.33
CA TYR A 31 -15.30 -10.75 -3.61
C TYR A 31 -14.20 -10.63 -2.55
N LYS A 32 -14.43 -11.15 -1.34
CA LYS A 32 -13.48 -11.04 -0.23
C LYS A 32 -12.16 -11.77 -0.50
N PHE A 33 -12.23 -12.97 -1.08
CA PHE A 33 -11.04 -13.80 -1.39
C PHE A 33 -10.43 -13.50 -2.75
N THR A 34 -11.07 -12.67 -3.57
CA THR A 34 -10.58 -12.31 -4.91
C THR A 34 -10.09 -10.86 -4.90
N LEU A 35 -11.02 -9.91 -4.85
CA LEU A 35 -10.74 -8.47 -4.85
C LEU A 35 -10.13 -8.02 -3.53
N GLY A 36 -10.72 -8.44 -2.41
CA GLY A 36 -10.29 -8.03 -1.08
C GLY A 36 -8.88 -8.49 -0.73
N GLU A 37 -8.48 -9.68 -1.16
CA GLU A 37 -7.12 -10.18 -0.96
C GLU A 37 -6.11 -9.47 -1.86
N LYS A 38 -6.43 -9.28 -3.14
CA LYS A 38 -5.58 -8.51 -4.08
C LYS A 38 -5.32 -7.09 -3.57
N LEU A 39 -6.37 -6.37 -3.17
CA LEU A 39 -6.25 -5.02 -2.63
C LEU A 39 -5.36 -4.97 -1.39
N LYS A 40 -5.47 -5.94 -0.48
CA LYS A 40 -4.61 -6.01 0.71
C LYS A 40 -3.15 -6.23 0.35
N ASN A 41 -2.87 -7.10 -0.61
CA ASN A 41 -1.51 -7.38 -1.06
C ASN A 41 -0.89 -6.13 -1.67
N GLU A 42 -1.58 -5.47 -2.60
CA GLU A 42 -1.08 -4.25 -3.28
C GLU A 42 -0.75 -3.12 -2.30
N VAL A 43 -1.60 -2.88 -1.29
CA VAL A 43 -1.34 -1.82 -0.30
C VAL A 43 -0.22 -2.20 0.65
N THR A 44 -0.07 -3.49 0.96
CA THR A 44 1.05 -4.00 1.77
C THR A 44 2.37 -3.85 1.02
N ASP A 45 2.38 -4.13 -0.29
CA ASP A 45 3.54 -3.89 -1.17
C ASP A 45 3.86 -2.40 -1.29
N LEU A 46 2.85 -1.54 -1.41
CA LEU A 46 3.02 -0.09 -1.39
C LEU A 46 3.73 0.40 -0.11
N LEU A 47 3.27 -0.03 1.08
CA LEU A 47 3.91 0.29 2.36
C LEU A 47 5.35 -0.22 2.41
N THR A 48 5.58 -1.42 1.90
CA THR A 48 6.91 -2.04 1.84
C THR A 48 7.84 -1.28 0.90
N ASN A 49 7.34 -0.82 -0.25
CA ASN A 49 8.10 -0.02 -1.21
C ASN A 49 8.43 1.36 -0.65
N ILE A 50 7.50 2.04 0.04
CA ILE A 50 7.78 3.30 0.74
C ILE A 50 8.88 3.10 1.79
N TYR A 51 8.80 2.03 2.58
CA TYR A 51 9.82 1.70 3.57
C TYR A 51 11.20 1.42 2.94
N LYS A 52 11.25 0.61 1.86
CA LYS A 52 12.47 0.30 1.12
C LYS A 52 13.08 1.56 0.48
N ALA A 53 12.24 2.44 -0.08
CA ALA A 53 12.67 3.71 -0.65
C ALA A 53 13.28 4.64 0.40
N ASN A 54 12.79 4.60 1.64
CA ASN A 54 13.37 5.41 2.72
C ASN A 54 14.78 4.92 3.12
N LYS A 55 15.04 3.60 3.04
CA LYS A 55 16.30 2.98 3.47
C LYS A 55 17.39 2.93 2.38
N THR A 56 17.01 2.92 1.12
CA THR A 56 17.94 2.73 -0.02
C THR A 56 18.41 4.05 -0.62
N TYR A 57 19.62 4.08 -1.21
CA TYR A 57 20.14 5.25 -1.93
C TYR A 57 19.54 5.39 -3.35
N ASN A 58 19.38 4.27 -4.06
CA ASN A 58 18.65 4.22 -5.33
C ASN A 58 17.14 4.12 -5.07
N LYS A 59 16.47 5.27 -5.00
CA LYS A 59 15.05 5.38 -4.61
C LYS A 59 14.10 5.43 -5.79
N THR A 60 14.57 5.84 -6.97
CA THR A 60 13.73 6.18 -8.13
C THR A 60 12.86 5.02 -8.57
N GLU A 61 13.45 3.83 -8.75
CA GLU A 61 12.73 2.62 -9.16
C GLU A 61 11.74 2.13 -8.09
N ILE A 62 12.07 2.31 -6.82
CA ILE A 62 11.22 1.86 -5.70
C ILE A 62 10.02 2.79 -5.54
N ILE A 63 10.23 4.11 -5.72
CA ILE A 63 9.17 5.10 -5.72
C ILE A 63 8.24 4.88 -6.92
N ASP A 64 8.78 4.56 -8.09
CA ASP A 64 7.97 4.27 -9.28
C ASP A 64 7.06 3.05 -9.05
N LYS A 65 7.60 1.96 -8.48
CA LYS A 65 6.79 0.81 -8.05
C LYS A 65 5.71 1.17 -7.03
N ALA A 66 6.04 1.99 -6.02
CA ALA A 66 5.04 2.44 -5.05
C ALA A 66 3.90 3.25 -5.70
N ARG A 67 4.21 4.04 -6.74
CA ARG A 67 3.19 4.76 -7.52
C ARG A 67 2.34 3.80 -8.34
N GLU A 68 2.94 2.79 -8.94
CA GLU A 68 2.22 1.74 -9.68
C GLU A 68 1.24 0.99 -8.77
N ASN A 69 1.68 0.57 -7.57
CA ASN A 69 0.78 -0.06 -6.58
C ASN A 69 -0.41 0.86 -6.23
N THR A 70 -0.20 2.18 -6.17
CA THR A 70 -1.28 3.15 -5.90
C THR A 70 -2.30 3.18 -7.04
N GLU A 71 -1.82 3.19 -8.28
CA GLU A 71 -2.69 3.15 -9.47
C GLU A 71 -3.46 1.83 -9.55
N ILE A 72 -2.82 0.70 -9.27
CA ILE A 72 -3.48 -0.61 -9.23
C ILE A 72 -4.61 -0.62 -8.21
N VAL A 73 -4.37 -0.11 -6.99
CA VAL A 73 -5.40 -0.01 -5.95
C VAL A 73 -6.58 0.87 -6.40
N ARG A 74 -6.33 1.90 -7.21
CA ARG A 74 -7.37 2.79 -7.74
C ARG A 74 -8.20 2.18 -8.87
N LEU A 75 -7.67 1.18 -9.59
CA LEU A 75 -8.36 0.52 -10.69
C LEU A 75 -9.42 -0.50 -10.24
N TYR A 76 -9.39 -0.89 -8.96
CA TYR A 76 -10.30 -1.86 -8.34
C TYR A 76 -11.51 -1.19 -7.69
#